data_AF-A0A7X1PM14-F1
#
_entry.id   AF-A0A7X1PM14-F1
#
_cell.length_a   1.000
_cell.length_b   1.000
_cell.length_c   1.000
_cell.angle_alpha   90.00
_cell.angle_beta   90.00
_cell.angle_gamma   90.00
#
_symmetry.space_group_name_H-M   'P 1'
#
loop_
_entity.id
_entity.type
_entity.pdbx_description
1 polymer ?
#
loop_
_entity_poly.entity_id
_entity_poly.type
_entity_poly.pdbx_seq_one_letter_code
_entity_poly.pdbx_strand_id
1 'polypeptide(L)' 'MSTLSYRMRDTLKRLHKRPDGYYGSCTNATMKALKNRGLADDEWTEVPGSYYRDHKWVITPAGVAVLEVKL' A
#
# COMPACT_ATOMS: atom_id res chain seq x y z
N MET A 1 -3.78 -0.40 -20.57
CA MET A 1 -3.16 -0.51 -19.23
C MET A 1 -2.58 0.84 -18.84
N SER A 2 -3.13 1.54 -17.84
CA SER A 2 -2.54 2.81 -17.41
C SER A 2 -1.16 2.54 -16.79
N THR A 3 -0.11 3.05 -17.41
CA THR A 3 1.25 2.95 -16.91
C THR A 3 1.33 3.65 -15.55
N LEU A 4 1.62 2.88 -14.48
CA LEU A 4 1.91 3.47 -13.17
C LEU A 4 3.04 4.50 -13.30
N SER A 5 2.88 5.65 -12.65
CA SER A 5 3.94 6.66 -12.55
C SER A 5 5.16 6.10 -11.81
N TYR A 6 6.33 6.71 -12.00
CA TYR A 6 7.55 6.30 -11.32
C TYR A 6 7.37 6.25 -9.80
N ARG A 7 6.78 7.29 -9.21
CA ARG A 7 6.52 7.39 -7.77
C ARG A 7 5.59 6.29 -7.27
N MET A 8 4.57 5.92 -8.04
CA MET A 8 3.65 4.83 -7.68
C MET A 8 4.36 3.48 -7.71
N ARG A 9 5.19 3.20 -8.73
CA ARG A 9 5.98 1.95 -8.80
C ARG A 9 6.98 1.86 -7.67
N ASP A 10 7.70 2.94 -7.38
CA ASP A 10 8.67 2.98 -6.30
C ASP A 10 7.98 2.74 -4.95
N THR A 11 6.84 3.39 -4.72
CA THR A 11 6.02 3.16 -3.51
C THR A 11 5.55 1.71 -3.40
N LEU A 12 5.07 1.12 -4.50
CA LEU A 12 4.64 -0.28 -4.53
C LEU A 12 5.81 -1.24 -4.21
N LYS A 13 7.01 -0.97 -4.75
CA LYS A 13 8.22 -1.74 -4.44
C LYS A 13 8.61 -1.64 -2.97
N ARG A 14 8.49 -0.45 -2.35
CA ARG A 14 8.76 -0.28 -0.92
C ARG A 14 7.75 -1.05 -0.06
N LEU A 15 6.48 -1.03 -0.44
CA LEU A 15 5.41 -1.80 0.19
C LEU A 15 5.68 -3.31 0.08
N HIS A 16 6.05 -3.81 -1.10
CA HIS A 16 6.39 -5.22 -1.31
C HIS A 16 7.56 -5.70 -0.42
N LYS A 17 8.50 -4.82 -0.09
CA LYS A 17 9.62 -5.14 0.82
C LYS A 17 9.24 -5.16 2.30
N ARG A 18 8.02 -4.78 2.66
CA ARG A 18 7.52 -4.65 4.04
C ARG A 18 6.32 -5.59 4.24
N PRO A 19 6.55 -6.85 4.62
CA PRO A 19 5.48 -7.82 4.83
C PRO A 19 4.56 -7.44 6.01
N ASP A 20 5.07 -6.63 6.94
CA ASP A 20 4.34 -6.05 8.07
C ASP A 20 3.46 -4.85 7.69
N GLY A 21 3.68 -4.26 6.50
CA GLY A 21 2.98 -3.08 5.99
C GLY A 21 3.74 -1.77 6.21
N TYR A 22 3.23 -0.69 5.62
CA TYR A 22 3.76 0.66 5.78
C TYR A 22 2.87 1.49 6.69
N TYR A 23 3.34 1.72 7.92
CA TYR A 23 2.70 2.61 8.88
C TYR A 23 2.94 4.06 8.48
N GLY A 24 1.87 4.76 8.13
CA GLY A 24 1.94 6.14 7.66
C GLY A 24 0.57 6.76 7.49
N SER A 25 0.55 8.06 7.19
CA SER A 25 -0.72 8.81 7.10
C SER A 25 -1.71 8.19 6.11
N CYS A 26 -2.97 8.08 6.52
CA CYS A 26 -4.11 7.73 5.67
C CYS A 26 -4.37 8.78 4.57
N THR A 27 -3.79 9.98 4.68
CA THR A 27 -3.90 11.05 3.68
C THR A 27 -2.86 10.96 2.56
N ASN A 28 -2.01 9.92 2.53
CA ASN A 28 -0.99 9.77 1.49
C ASN A 28 -1.64 9.60 0.09
N ALA A 29 -1.56 10.65 -0.73
CA ALA A 29 -2.17 10.68 -2.06
C ALA A 29 -1.64 9.58 -3.00
N THR A 30 -0.37 9.19 -2.86
CA THR A 30 0.19 8.10 -3.69
C THR A 30 -0.41 6.76 -3.28
N MET A 31 -0.58 6.51 -1.98
CA MET A 31 -1.21 5.28 -1.50
C MET A 31 -2.70 5.21 -1.88
N LYS A 32 -3.44 6.32 -1.74
CA LYS A 32 -4.84 6.39 -2.23
C LYS A 32 -4.94 6.12 -3.72
N ALA A 33 -4.02 6.65 -4.53
CA ALA A 33 -4.00 6.38 -5.96
C ALA A 33 -3.71 4.91 -6.29
N LEU A 34 -2.88 4.24 -5.48
CA LEU A 34 -2.62 2.80 -5.58
C LEU A 34 -3.83 1.96 -5.14
N LYS A 35 -4.49 2.36 -4.06
CA LYS A 35 -5.74 1.74 -3.57
C LYS A 35 -6.88 1.84 -4.55
N ASN A 36 -7.09 3.01 -5.16
CA ASN A 36 -8.11 3.20 -6.20
C ASN A 36 -7.87 2.32 -7.45
N ARG A 37 -6.66 1.77 -7.60
CA ARG A 37 -6.30 0.82 -8.67
C ARG A 37 -6.28 -0.64 -8.18
N GLY A 38 -6.65 -0.89 -6.94
CA GLY A 38 -6.64 -2.22 -6.31
C GLY A 38 -5.24 -2.79 -6.06
N LEU A 39 -4.19 -1.97 -6.04
CA LEU A 39 -2.80 -2.42 -5.92
C LEU A 39 -2.23 -2.32 -4.49
N ALA A 40 -2.90 -1.57 -3.62
CA ALA A 40 -2.59 -1.45 -2.21
C ALA A 40 -3.91 -1.33 -1.44
N ASP A 41 -3.89 -1.61 -0.14
CA ASP A 41 -5.03 -1.38 0.74
C ASP A 41 -4.56 -0.77 2.06
N ASP A 42 -5.48 -0.20 2.82
CA ASP A 42 -5.25 0.20 4.20
C ASP A 42 -5.96 -0.72 5.19
N GLU A 43 -5.19 -1.17 6.17
CA GLU A 43 -5.68 -1.96 7.29
C GLU A 43 -5.67 -1.10 8.55
N TRP A 44 -6.77 -1.18 9.30
CA TRP A 44 -6.93 -0.55 10.60
C TRP A 44 -7.03 -1.65 11.64
N THR A 45 -6.12 -1.65 12.60
CA THR A 45 -6.17 -2.55 13.75
C THR A 45 -6.54 -1.76 15.00
N GLU A 46 -7.51 -2.27 15.74
CA GLU A 46 -7.81 -1.72 17.07
C GLU A 46 -6.68 -2.11 18.02
N VAL A 47 -6.19 -1.13 18.79
CA VAL A 47 -5.17 -1.36 19.81
C VAL A 47 -5.90 -1.50 21.16
N PRO A 48 -5.95 -2.69 21.78
CA PRO A 48 -6.67 -2.89 23.02
C PRO A 48 -6.20 -1.91 24.11
N GLY A 49 -7.15 -1.24 24.77
CA GLY A 49 -6.86 -0.26 25.81
C GLY A 49 -6.41 1.12 25.30
N SER A 50 -6.42 1.35 23.99
CA SER A 50 -6.10 2.63 23.37
C SER A 50 -7.30 3.15 22.57
N TYR A 51 -7.53 4.46 22.62
CA TYR A 51 -8.47 5.11 21.69
C TYR A 51 -7.90 5.19 20.27
N TYR A 52 -6.59 5.02 20.12
CA TYR A 52 -5.91 5.09 18.84
C TYR A 52 -6.03 3.76 18.07
N ARG A 53 -6.14 3.87 16.75
CA ARG A 53 -6.12 2.75 15.81
C ARG A 53 -4.79 2.75 15.07
N ASP A 54 -4.20 1.58 14.92
CA ASP A 54 -3.02 1.40 14.10
C ASP A 54 -3.43 1.31 12.64
N HIS A 55 -2.94 2.26 11.85
CA HIS A 55 -3.19 2.33 10.42
C HIS A 55 -1.93 1.98 9.66
N LYS A 56 -2.05 1.00 8.75
CA LYS A 56 -0.97 0.60 7.87
C LYS A 56 -1.47 0.38 6.46
N TRP A 57 -0.59 0.61 5.50
CA TRP A 57 -0.80 0.25 4.10
C TRP A 57 -0.19 -1.11 3.82
N VAL A 58 -0.89 -1.95 3.07
CA VAL A 58 -0.45 -3.28 2.63
C VAL A 58 -0.53 -3.40 1.12
N ILE A 59 0.34 -4.21 0.52
CA ILE A 59 0.29 -4.51 -0.91
C ILE A 59 -0.77 -5.59 -1.16
N THR A 60 -1.58 -5.43 -2.19
CA THR A 60 -2.55 -6.46 -2.58
C THR A 60 -1.90 -7.50 -3.49
N PRO A 61 -2.50 -8.70 -3.68
CA PRO A 61 -2.01 -9.67 -4.65
C PRO A 61 -1.89 -9.11 -6.08
N ALA A 62 -2.82 -8.25 -6.50
CA ALA A 62 -2.74 -7.56 -7.78
C ALA A 62 -1.55 -6.60 -7.85
N GLY A 63 -1.21 -5.93 -6.74
CA GLY A 63 0.00 -5.13 -6.61
C GLY A 63 1.27 -5.94 -6.79
N VAL A 64 1.34 -7.13 -6.18
CA VAL A 64 2.46 -8.07 -6.33
C VAL A 64 2.62 -8.49 -7.80
N ALA A 65 1.54 -8.94 -8.45
CA ALA A 65 1.56 -9.36 -9.85
C ALA A 65 2.06 -8.25 -10.80
N VAL A 66 1.70 -6.98 -10.53
CA VAL A 66 2.18 -5.85 -11.35
C VAL A 66 3.69 -5.62 -11.25
N LEU A 67 4.33 -6.02 -10.14
CA LEU A 67 5.79 -5.97 -10.00
C LEU A 67 6.47 -7.14 -10.70
N GLU A 68 5.86 -8.33 -10.63
CA GLU A 68 6.40 -9.55 -11.22
C GLU A 68 6.33 -9.57 -12.74
N VAL A 69 5.28 -9.02 -13.35
CA VAL A 69 5.11 -8.91 -14.82
C VAL A 69 6.17 -8.00 -15.49
N LYS A 70 7.04 -7.35 -14.72
CA LYS A 70 8.12 -6.48 -15.23
C LYS A 70 9.54 -6.97 -14.90
N LEU A 71 9.69 -8.15 -14.32
CA LEU A 71 10.96 -8.89 -14.26
C LEU A 71 10.99 -9.92 -15.39
#